data_AF-A0A967HYG3-F1
#
_entry.id   AF-A0A967HYG3-F1
#
_cell.length_a   1.000
_cell.length_b   1.000
_cell.length_c   1.000
_cell.angle_alpha   90.00
_cell.angle_beta   90.00
_cell.angle_gamma   90.00
#
_symmetry.space_group_name_H-M   'P 1'
#
loop_
_entity.id
_entity.type
_entity.pdbx_description
1 polymer ?
#
loop_
_entity_poly.entity_id
_entity_poly.type
_entity_poly.pdbx_seq_one_letter_code
_entity_poly.pdbx_strand_id
1 'polypeptide(L)'
;MAVNTTTYVPSPSRTSAYLDWLQMLTGAALILFMWSHMILVASVNLGAGVMNALAHFLEKTYMAQVGGPIIGCIFLLHFVLAARKVPFRAEQQSTIWKLSRQLRHTDTYLWLVQAITAMIILIMGSIHMWTVLTDLPITAAKSAARIQGGFWFVFYLILLPMIELHVGIGFYRIAVKWGFARRKDR
;
A
#
# COMPACT_ATOMS: atom_id res chain seq x y z
N MET A 1 8.05 46.93 -19.93
CA MET A 1 8.82 46.26 -18.87
C MET A 1 9.40 44.98 -19.45
N ALA A 2 10.71 44.92 -19.65
CA ALA A 2 11.37 43.71 -20.14
C ALA A 2 11.57 42.76 -18.96
N VAL A 3 10.94 41.59 -18.99
CA VAL A 3 11.21 40.52 -18.02
C VAL A 3 12.59 39.97 -18.36
N ASN A 4 13.59 40.39 -17.58
CA ASN A 4 14.93 39.81 -17.61
C ASN A 4 14.80 38.33 -17.21
N THR A 5 14.81 37.45 -18.22
CA THR A 5 14.90 36.01 -18.03
C THR A 5 16.37 35.64 -18.02
N THR A 6 17.14 36.19 -17.07
CA THR A 6 18.41 35.58 -16.70
C THR A 6 18.05 34.21 -16.15
N THR A 7 18.39 33.18 -16.91
CA THR A 7 18.15 31.78 -16.60
C THR A 7 18.88 31.44 -15.31
N TYR A 8 18.20 31.60 -14.18
CA TYR A 8 18.61 31.00 -12.92
C TYR A 8 18.59 29.48 -13.16
N VAL A 9 19.77 28.90 -13.41
CA VAL A 9 19.95 27.45 -13.43
C VAL A 9 19.90 27.02 -11.96
N PRO A 10 18.81 26.39 -11.50
CA PRO A 10 18.75 25.94 -10.12
C PRO A 10 19.86 24.92 -9.92
N SER A 11 20.59 25.02 -8.82
CA SER A 11 21.54 23.99 -8.45
C SER A 11 20.80 22.65 -8.33
N PRO A 12 21.39 21.53 -8.81
CA PRO A 12 20.72 20.25 -8.78
C PRO A 12 20.39 19.88 -7.33
N SER A 13 19.10 19.86 -6.98
CA SER A 13 18.64 19.57 -5.62
C SER A 13 18.58 18.06 -5.40
N ARG A 14 18.96 17.63 -4.20
CA ARG A 14 18.87 16.21 -3.80
C ARG A 14 17.45 15.79 -3.41
N THR A 15 16.50 16.72 -3.44
CA THR A 15 15.12 16.49 -3.01
C THR A 15 14.47 15.33 -3.77
N SER A 16 14.66 15.25 -5.08
CA SER A 16 14.12 14.13 -5.88
C SER A 16 14.66 12.77 -5.45
N ALA A 17 15.93 12.69 -5.04
CA ALA A 17 16.54 11.46 -4.56
C ALA A 17 15.95 11.04 -3.20
N TYR A 18 15.84 11.98 -2.24
CA TYR A 18 15.22 11.71 -0.94
C TYR A 18 13.77 11.27 -1.07
N LEU A 19 13.03 11.91 -1.98
CA LEU A 19 11.62 11.61 -2.23
C LEU A 19 11.42 10.21 -2.83
N ASP A 20 12.36 9.71 -3.62
CA ASP A 20 12.31 8.36 -4.18
C ASP A 20 12.74 7.30 -3.17
N TRP A 21 13.76 7.59 -2.35
CA TRP A 21 14.16 6.77 -1.20
C TRP A 21 13.01 6.62 -0.19
N LEU A 22 12.37 7.72 0.19
CA LEU A 22 11.26 7.69 1.15
C LEU A 22 10.06 6.92 0.60
N GLN A 23 9.77 7.03 -0.69
CA GLN A 23 8.72 6.23 -1.33
C GLN A 23 9.03 4.74 -1.26
N MET A 24 10.30 4.35 -1.47
CA MET A 24 10.72 2.95 -1.33
C MET A 24 10.62 2.48 0.12
N LEU A 25 11.14 3.24 1.08
CA LEU A 25 11.18 2.86 2.50
C LEU A 25 9.77 2.69 3.06
N THR A 26 8.87 3.63 2.77
CA THR A 26 7.46 3.53 3.15
C THR A 26 6.78 2.32 2.50
N GLY A 27 7.07 2.04 1.23
CA GLY A 27 6.55 0.85 0.55
C GLY A 27 7.05 -0.46 1.18
N ALA A 28 8.34 -0.57 1.48
CA ALA A 28 8.93 -1.72 2.14
C ALA A 28 8.36 -1.93 3.55
N ALA A 29 8.19 -0.86 4.33
CA ALA A 29 7.57 -0.93 5.64
C ALA A 29 6.12 -1.43 5.57
N LEU A 30 5.33 -0.95 4.60
CA LEU A 30 3.94 -1.41 4.41
C LEU A 30 3.87 -2.87 3.94
N ILE A 31 4.80 -3.35 3.11
CA ILE A 31 4.88 -4.76 2.71
C ILE A 31 5.11 -5.66 3.95
N LEU A 32 6.10 -5.31 4.79
CA LEU A 32 6.40 -6.05 6.01
C LEU A 32 5.23 -6.04 7.00
N PHE A 33 4.55 -4.89 7.12
CA PHE A 33 3.32 -4.78 7.90
C PHE A 33 2.24 -5.71 7.35
N MET A 34 1.99 -5.71 6.04
CA MET A 34 0.95 -6.54 5.44
C MET A 34 1.22 -8.04 5.63
N TRP A 35 2.46 -8.50 5.51
CA TRP A 35 2.80 -9.89 5.82
C TRP A 35 2.57 -10.23 7.29
N SER A 36 3.03 -9.36 8.20
CA SER A 36 2.81 -9.54 9.64
C SER A 36 1.31 -9.56 9.97
N HIS A 37 0.54 -8.66 9.36
CA HIS A 37 -0.91 -8.54 9.49
C HIS A 37 -1.64 -9.80 8.99
N MET A 38 -1.25 -10.34 7.83
CA MET A 38 -1.85 -11.56 7.28
C MET A 38 -1.55 -12.78 8.16
N ILE A 39 -0.35 -12.90 8.71
CA ILE A 39 -0.01 -13.97 9.67
C ILE A 39 -0.88 -13.86 10.94
N LEU A 40 -1.02 -12.65 11.48
CA LEU A 40 -1.78 -12.40 12.70
C LEU A 40 -3.26 -12.71 12.53
N VAL A 41 -3.88 -12.28 11.43
CA VAL A 41 -5.31 -12.51 11.19
C VAL A 41 -5.56 -13.95 10.73
N ALA A 42 -4.67 -14.56 9.94
CA ALA A 42 -4.79 -15.96 9.52
C ALA A 42 -4.59 -16.97 10.66
N SER A 43 -4.02 -16.54 11.80
CA SER A 43 -3.85 -17.39 12.99
C SER A 43 -5.18 -17.99 13.51
N VAL A 44 -6.32 -17.39 13.16
CA VAL A 44 -7.65 -17.95 13.45
C VAL A 44 -7.86 -19.34 12.85
N ASN A 45 -7.19 -19.66 11.73
CA ASN A 45 -7.23 -20.98 11.10
C ASN A 45 -6.57 -22.07 11.96
N LEU A 46 -5.67 -21.69 12.87
CA LEU A 46 -5.08 -22.59 13.87
C LEU A 46 -5.95 -22.69 15.14
N GLY A 47 -6.99 -21.87 15.24
CA GLY A 47 -7.95 -21.82 16.34
C GLY A 47 -8.16 -20.40 16.87
N ALA A 48 -9.40 -20.10 17.29
CA ALA A 48 -9.76 -18.81 17.87
C ALA A 48 -8.93 -18.45 19.12
N GLY A 49 -8.48 -19.45 19.90
CA GLY A 49 -7.60 -19.24 21.05
C GLY A 49 -6.24 -18.66 20.67
N VAL A 50 -5.66 -19.12 19.55
CA VAL A 50 -4.36 -18.63 19.04
C VAL A 50 -4.47 -17.16 18.61
N MET A 51 -5.50 -16.82 17.83
CA MET A 51 -5.77 -15.44 17.43
C MET A 51 -5.97 -14.54 18.65
N ASN A 52 -6.78 -14.96 19.62
CA ASN A 52 -7.02 -14.17 20.83
C ASN A 52 -5.75 -14.00 21.67
N ALA A 53 -4.88 -15.01 21.75
CA ALA A 53 -3.61 -14.91 22.47
C ALA A 53 -2.68 -13.87 21.81
N LEU A 54 -2.55 -13.90 20.48
CA LEU A 54 -1.78 -12.91 19.73
C LEU A 54 -2.39 -11.51 19.82
N ALA A 55 -3.71 -11.39 19.72
CA ALA A 55 -4.40 -10.11 19.88
C ALA A 55 -4.24 -9.55 21.29
N HIS A 56 -4.30 -10.40 22.32
CA HIS A 56 -4.04 -10.00 23.70
C HIS A 56 -2.58 -9.54 23.89
N PHE A 57 -1.61 -10.19 23.25
CA PHE A 57 -0.22 -9.73 23.27
C PHE A 57 -0.07 -8.31 22.68
N LEU A 58 -0.72 -8.05 21.53
CA LEU A 58 -0.74 -6.71 20.92
C LEU A 58 -1.42 -5.67 21.82
N GLU A 59 -2.51 -6.05 22.49
CA GLU A 59 -3.23 -5.20 23.42
C GLU A 59 -2.39 -4.86 24.64
N LYS A 60 -1.77 -5.87 25.25
CA LYS A 60 -0.96 -5.70 26.48
C LYS A 60 0.31 -4.88 26.23
N THR A 61 0.82 -4.91 25.01
CA THR A 61 1.98 -4.08 24.58
C THR A 61 1.58 -2.72 24.01
N TYR A 62 0.27 -2.40 23.97
CA TYR A 62 -0.29 -1.21 23.32
C TYR A 62 0.12 -1.05 21.84
N MET A 63 0.54 -2.15 21.22
CA MET A 63 1.10 -2.14 19.87
C MET A 63 0.04 -1.86 18.82
N ALA A 64 -1.21 -2.28 19.04
CA ALA A 64 -2.32 -1.96 18.14
C ALA A 64 -2.73 -0.47 18.26
N GLN A 65 -2.74 0.09 19.47
CA GLN A 65 -3.15 1.44 19.79
C GLN A 65 -2.16 2.48 19.26
N VAL A 66 -0.87 2.21 19.40
CA VAL A 66 0.20 3.12 18.94
C VAL A 66 0.62 2.79 17.52
N GLY A 67 0.79 1.50 17.20
CA GLY A 67 1.20 1.05 15.87
C GLY A 67 0.14 1.31 14.80
N GLY A 68 -1.16 1.19 15.13
CA GLY A 68 -2.25 1.45 14.20
C GLY A 68 -2.21 2.86 13.58
N PRO A 69 -2.24 3.93 14.40
CA PRO A 69 -2.10 5.30 13.89
C PRO A 69 -0.79 5.55 13.15
N ILE A 70 0.33 4.99 13.61
CA ILE A 70 1.64 5.13 12.93
C ILE A 70 1.58 4.51 11.53
N ILE A 71 1.03 3.30 11.40
CA ILE A 71 0.85 2.65 10.09
C ILE A 71 -0.11 3.44 9.22
N GLY A 72 -1.20 4.00 9.78
CA GLY A 72 -2.09 4.91 9.07
C GLY A 72 -1.36 6.15 8.52
N CYS A 73 -0.46 6.76 9.30
CA CYS A 73 0.38 7.86 8.85
C CYS A 73 1.36 7.44 7.75
N ILE A 74 2.03 6.30 7.89
CA ILE A 74 2.94 5.76 6.86
C ILE A 74 2.17 5.44 5.58
N PHE A 75 0.95 4.90 5.69
CA PHE A 75 0.07 4.62 4.57
C PHE A 75 -0.29 5.88 3.79
N LEU A 76 -0.71 6.95 4.48
CA LEU A 76 -1.02 8.23 3.84
C LEU A 76 0.23 8.88 3.23
N LEU A 77 1.36 8.84 3.94
CA LEU A 77 2.64 9.33 3.43
C LEU A 77 3.05 8.58 2.17
N HIS A 78 2.95 7.24 2.17
CA HIS A 78 3.23 6.41 1.02
C HIS A 78 2.37 6.82 -0.19
N PHE A 79 1.06 7.02 0.04
CA PHE A 79 0.14 7.48 -0.99
C PHE A 79 0.57 8.84 -1.56
N VAL A 80 0.86 9.84 -0.73
CA VAL A 80 1.29 11.17 -1.19
C VAL A 80 2.57 11.08 -2.05
N LEU A 81 3.54 10.26 -1.63
CA LEU A 81 4.78 10.07 -2.36
C LEU A 81 4.56 9.34 -3.70
N ALA A 82 3.72 8.30 -3.69
CA ALA A 82 3.40 7.51 -4.88
C ALA A 82 2.49 8.25 -5.87
N ALA A 83 1.57 9.07 -5.37
CA ALA A 83 0.61 9.84 -6.16
C ALA A 83 1.29 10.77 -7.18
N ARG A 84 2.50 11.26 -6.89
CA ARG A 84 3.31 12.06 -7.84
C ARG A 84 3.62 11.33 -9.14
N LYS A 85 3.55 9.99 -9.14
CA LYS A 85 3.80 9.14 -10.31
C LYS A 85 2.51 8.72 -11.01
N VAL A 86 1.33 9.04 -10.45
CA VAL A 86 0.03 8.65 -11.00
C VAL A 86 -0.51 9.77 -11.91
N PRO A 87 -0.92 9.46 -13.16
CA PRO A 87 -1.53 10.43 -14.05
C PRO A 87 -2.97 10.74 -13.60
N PHE A 88 -3.19 11.90 -13.00
CA PHE A 88 -4.53 12.34 -12.59
C PHE A 88 -5.29 13.09 -13.69
N ARG A 89 -4.59 13.61 -14.71
CA ARG A 89 -5.26 14.30 -15.83
C ARG A 89 -5.83 13.29 -16.82
N ALA A 90 -7.07 13.50 -17.28
CA ALA A 90 -7.74 12.60 -18.22
C ALA A 90 -6.95 12.35 -19.51
N GLU A 91 -6.26 13.38 -20.03
CA GLU A 91 -5.38 13.26 -21.21
C GLU A 91 -4.19 12.32 -20.96
N GLN A 92 -3.57 12.40 -19.78
CA GLN A 92 -2.46 11.52 -19.39
C GLN A 92 -2.95 10.09 -19.19
N GLN A 93 -4.14 9.90 -18.60
CA GLN A 93 -4.77 8.59 -18.43
C GLN A 93 -5.09 7.94 -19.78
N SER A 94 -5.67 8.70 -20.72
CA SER A 94 -5.93 8.22 -22.08
C SER A 94 -4.64 7.85 -22.81
N THR A 95 -3.60 8.66 -22.64
CA THR A 95 -2.28 8.42 -23.26
C THR A 95 -1.63 7.16 -22.74
N ILE A 96 -1.55 6.97 -21.41
CA ILE A 96 -0.91 5.79 -20.82
C ILE A 96 -1.70 4.51 -21.13
N TRP A 97 -3.03 4.61 -21.21
CA TRP A 97 -3.89 3.50 -21.60
C TRP A 97 -3.62 3.06 -23.05
N LYS A 98 -3.61 3.99 -24.00
CA LYS A 98 -3.29 3.70 -25.41
C LYS A 98 -1.88 3.12 -25.56
N LEU A 99 -0.88 3.74 -24.91
CA LEU A 99 0.50 3.28 -24.94
C LEU A 99 0.65 1.87 -24.37
N SER A 100 0.00 1.57 -23.24
CA SER A 100 0.06 0.23 -22.62
C SER A 100 -0.49 -0.85 -23.55
N ARG A 101 -1.60 -0.55 -24.26
CA ARG A 101 -2.21 -1.46 -25.24
C ARG A 101 -1.34 -1.69 -26.47
N GLN A 102 -0.58 -0.68 -26.89
CA GLN A 102 0.35 -0.79 -28.02
C GLN A 102 1.61 -1.59 -27.65
N LEU A 103 2.20 -1.30 -26.48
CA LEU A 103 3.43 -1.96 -26.02
C LEU A 103 3.22 -3.44 -25.71
N ARG A 104 2.03 -3.83 -25.25
CA ARG A 104 1.70 -5.21 -24.81
C ARG A 104 2.76 -5.79 -23.86
N HIS A 105 3.29 -4.95 -22.99
CA HIS A 105 4.40 -5.28 -22.09
C HIS A 105 3.90 -5.56 -20.68
N THR A 106 4.26 -6.72 -20.13
CA THR A 106 3.75 -7.20 -18.84
C THR A 106 4.00 -6.23 -17.69
N ASP A 107 5.22 -5.72 -17.51
CA ASP A 107 5.50 -4.81 -16.39
C ASP A 107 4.74 -3.49 -16.49
N THR A 108 4.43 -3.05 -17.71
CA THR A 108 3.62 -1.85 -17.96
C THR A 108 2.17 -2.09 -17.54
N TYR A 109 1.61 -3.26 -17.84
CA TYR A 109 0.29 -3.65 -17.33
C TYR A 109 0.26 -3.80 -15.82
N LEU A 110 1.27 -4.47 -15.24
CA LEU A 110 1.40 -4.58 -13.79
C LEU A 110 1.44 -3.21 -13.12
N TRP A 111 2.06 -2.21 -13.76
CA TRP A 111 2.08 -0.83 -13.27
C TRP A 111 0.69 -0.20 -13.26
N LEU A 112 -0.10 -0.40 -14.31
CA LEU A 112 -1.51 0.04 -14.33
C LEU A 112 -2.33 -0.64 -13.25
N VAL A 113 -2.18 -1.96 -13.07
CA VAL A 113 -2.85 -2.70 -12.00
C VAL A 113 -2.49 -2.10 -10.65
N GLN A 114 -1.21 -1.84 -10.38
CA GLN A 114 -0.78 -1.26 -9.12
C GLN A 114 -1.35 0.16 -8.89
N ALA A 115 -1.46 0.98 -9.94
CA ALA A 115 -2.08 2.30 -9.84
C ALA A 115 -3.60 2.23 -9.55
N ILE A 116 -4.31 1.31 -10.19
CA ILE A 116 -5.76 1.10 -9.99
C ILE A 116 -6.03 0.54 -8.59
N THR A 117 -5.31 -0.51 -8.19
CA THR A 117 -5.47 -1.11 -6.86
C THR A 117 -5.15 -0.09 -5.76
N ALA A 118 -4.16 0.79 -5.97
CA ALA A 118 -3.82 1.85 -5.01
C ALA A 118 -5.01 2.75 -4.69
N MET A 119 -5.80 3.14 -5.70
CA MET A 119 -6.95 4.04 -5.50
C MET A 119 -8.06 3.33 -4.71
N ILE A 120 -8.29 2.05 -4.99
CA ILE A 120 -9.28 1.23 -4.27
C ILE A 120 -8.85 1.04 -2.81
N ILE A 121 -7.58 0.67 -2.60
CA ILE A 121 -6.98 0.48 -1.28
C ILE A 121 -6.98 1.79 -0.48
N LEU A 122 -6.77 2.95 -1.10
CA LEU A 122 -6.84 4.23 -0.40
C LEU A 122 -8.17 4.39 0.34
N ILE A 123 -9.27 4.07 -0.33
CA ILE A 123 -10.62 4.21 0.22
C ILE A 123 -10.90 3.06 1.19
N MET A 124 -10.81 1.83 0.73
CA MET A 124 -11.19 0.64 1.50
C MET A 124 -10.23 0.40 2.66
N GLY A 125 -8.93 0.55 2.46
CA GLY A 125 -7.93 0.45 3.52
C GLY A 125 -8.14 1.48 4.62
N SER A 126 -8.50 2.73 4.28
CA SER A 126 -8.81 3.75 5.28
C SER A 126 -10.05 3.40 6.10
N ILE A 127 -11.14 2.94 5.46
CA ILE A 127 -12.35 2.47 6.15
C ILE A 127 -12.02 1.30 7.07
N HIS A 128 -11.27 0.31 6.57
CA HIS A 128 -10.87 -0.86 7.35
C HIS A 128 -10.06 -0.47 8.59
N MET A 129 -9.01 0.35 8.42
CA MET A 129 -8.16 0.79 9.52
C MET A 129 -8.96 1.58 10.56
N TRP A 130 -9.81 2.51 10.11
CA TRP A 130 -10.68 3.26 11.01
C TRP A 130 -11.56 2.32 11.85
N THR A 131 -12.32 1.44 11.19
CA THR A 131 -13.25 0.54 11.89
C THR A 131 -12.57 -0.36 12.91
N VAL A 132 -11.38 -0.92 12.58
CA VAL A 132 -10.67 -1.82 13.49
C VAL A 132 -10.03 -1.05 14.65
N LEU A 133 -9.45 0.13 14.40
CA LEU A 133 -8.77 0.91 15.43
C LEU A 133 -9.73 1.61 16.39
N THR A 134 -10.97 1.89 15.98
CA THR A 134 -12.00 2.46 16.87
C THR A 134 -12.78 1.41 17.66
N ASP A 135 -12.60 0.11 17.40
CA ASP A 135 -13.30 -0.99 18.09
C ASP A 135 -12.31 -1.98 18.75
N LEU A 136 -11.24 -1.45 19.35
CA LEU A 136 -10.33 -2.23 20.19
C LEU A 136 -11.03 -2.65 21.51
N PRO A 137 -10.63 -3.78 22.13
CA PRO A 137 -9.60 -4.73 21.72
C PRO A 137 -10.08 -5.69 20.61
N ILE A 138 -9.12 -6.20 19.82
CA ILE A 138 -9.37 -7.18 18.76
C ILE A 138 -9.65 -8.55 19.38
N THR A 139 -10.74 -9.19 18.98
CA THR A 139 -11.04 -10.59 19.34
C THR A 139 -11.54 -11.37 18.13
N ALA A 140 -11.38 -12.69 18.17
CA ALA A 140 -11.92 -13.60 17.16
C ALA A 140 -13.45 -13.48 17.06
N ALA A 141 -14.14 -13.35 18.20
CA ALA A 141 -15.60 -13.22 18.25
C ALA A 141 -16.10 -11.94 17.56
N LYS A 142 -15.50 -10.78 17.87
CA LYS A 142 -15.83 -9.51 17.21
C LYS A 142 -15.57 -9.57 15.71
N SER A 143 -14.43 -10.16 15.33
CA SER A 143 -14.03 -10.28 13.92
C SER A 143 -14.99 -11.17 13.13
N ALA A 144 -15.44 -12.29 13.72
CA ALA A 144 -16.44 -13.17 13.13
C ALA A 144 -17.80 -12.48 13.00
N ALA A 145 -18.28 -11.84 14.08
CA ALA A 145 -19.56 -11.11 14.07
C ALA A 145 -19.60 -10.02 12.99
N ARG A 146 -18.50 -9.31 12.78
CA ARG A 146 -18.38 -8.30 11.71
C ARG A 146 -18.59 -8.90 10.33
N ILE A 147 -17.96 -10.05 10.02
CA ILE A 147 -18.02 -10.67 8.68
C ILE A 147 -19.38 -11.35 8.43
N GLN A 148 -20.03 -11.87 9.46
CA GLN A 148 -21.31 -12.58 9.35
C GLN A 148 -22.45 -11.72 8.79
N GLY A 149 -22.40 -10.39 8.95
CA GLY A 149 -23.39 -9.45 8.41
C GLY A 149 -23.38 -9.27 6.88
N GLY A 150 -22.53 -10.00 6.14
CA GLY A 150 -22.52 -10.03 4.67
C GLY A 150 -21.83 -8.85 4.00
N PHE A 151 -22.13 -7.61 4.39
CA PHE A 151 -21.49 -6.42 3.82
C PHE A 151 -19.97 -6.45 3.98
N TRP A 152 -19.50 -6.71 5.21
CA TRP A 152 -18.07 -6.79 5.50
C TRP A 152 -17.40 -7.99 4.82
N PHE A 153 -18.13 -9.08 4.60
CA PHE A 153 -17.61 -10.22 3.85
C PHE A 153 -17.26 -9.80 2.42
N VAL A 154 -18.19 -9.15 1.70
CA VAL A 154 -17.95 -8.64 0.35
C VAL A 154 -16.85 -7.58 0.33
N PHE A 155 -16.85 -6.71 1.33
CA PHE A 155 -15.80 -5.70 1.50
C PHE A 155 -14.40 -6.32 1.57
N TYR A 156 -14.20 -7.35 2.41
CA TYR A 156 -12.91 -8.03 2.51
C TYR A 156 -12.59 -8.88 1.28
N LEU A 157 -13.60 -9.45 0.62
CA LEU A 157 -13.43 -10.19 -0.63
C LEU A 157 -12.85 -9.34 -1.76
N ILE A 158 -13.11 -8.02 -1.75
CA ILE A 158 -12.52 -7.07 -2.69
C ILE A 158 -11.19 -6.54 -2.15
N LEU A 159 -11.13 -6.12 -0.88
CA LEU A 159 -9.92 -5.52 -0.31
C LEU A 159 -8.72 -6.47 -0.36
N LEU A 160 -8.92 -7.75 -0.03
CA LEU A 160 -7.87 -8.77 0.05
C LEU A 160 -7.10 -8.96 -1.28
N PRO A 161 -7.75 -9.26 -2.43
CA PRO A 161 -7.01 -9.39 -3.69
C PRO A 161 -6.40 -8.05 -4.15
N MET A 162 -7.04 -6.91 -3.87
CA MET A 162 -6.49 -5.61 -4.26
C MET A 162 -5.18 -5.33 -3.53
N ILE A 163 -5.14 -5.51 -2.21
CA ILE A 163 -3.93 -5.29 -1.41
C ILE A 163 -2.85 -6.31 -1.75
N GLU A 164 -3.19 -7.59 -1.92
CA GLU A 164 -2.21 -8.64 -2.24
C GLU A 164 -1.55 -8.42 -3.61
N LEU A 165 -2.34 -8.05 -4.62
CA LEU A 165 -1.80 -7.66 -5.92
C LEU A 165 -0.91 -6.43 -5.82
N HIS A 166 -1.34 -5.40 -5.07
CA HIS A 166 -0.55 -4.18 -4.91
C HIS A 166 0.79 -4.46 -4.21
N VAL A 167 0.76 -5.22 -3.12
CA VAL A 167 1.93 -5.60 -2.30
C VAL A 167 2.87 -6.49 -3.10
N GLY A 168 2.37 -7.56 -3.72
CA GLY A 168 3.18 -8.51 -4.48
C GLY A 168 3.89 -7.85 -5.67
N ILE A 169 3.16 -7.04 -6.44
CA ILE A 169 3.74 -6.31 -7.57
C ILE A 169 4.71 -5.22 -7.08
N GLY A 170 4.38 -4.53 -5.99
CA GLY A 170 5.24 -3.52 -5.37
C GLY A 170 6.57 -4.11 -4.90
N PHE A 171 6.53 -5.27 -4.24
CA PHE A 171 7.71 -6.01 -3.80
C PHE A 171 8.62 -6.39 -4.98
N TYR A 172 8.06 -6.99 -6.03
CA TYR A 172 8.78 -7.29 -7.27
C TYR A 172 9.48 -6.05 -7.86
N ARG A 173 8.75 -4.94 -7.97
CA ARG A 173 9.32 -3.70 -8.55
C ARG A 173 10.39 -3.06 -7.68
N ILE A 174 10.27 -3.11 -6.36
CA ILE A 174 11.34 -2.65 -5.46
C ILE A 174 12.59 -3.51 -5.70
N ALA A 175 12.45 -4.83 -5.77
CA ALA A 175 13.57 -5.73 -5.98
C ALA A 175 14.30 -5.46 -7.30
N VAL A 176 13.56 -5.27 -8.41
CA VAL A 176 14.16 -4.96 -9.72
C VAL A 176 14.77 -3.56 -9.74
N LYS A 177 14.05 -2.55 -9.24
CA LYS A 177 14.49 -1.14 -9.32
C LYS A 177 15.78 -0.88 -8.55
N TRP A 178 15.97 -1.54 -7.41
CA TRP A 178 17.14 -1.36 -6.56
C TRP A 178 18.22 -2.43 -6.79
N GLY A 179 18.06 -3.26 -7.82
CA GLY A 179 19.09 -4.22 -8.25
C GLY A 179 19.20 -5.49 -7.41
N PHE A 180 18.25 -5.76 -6.50
CA PHE A 180 18.18 -7.03 -5.77
C PHE A 180 17.78 -8.21 -6.66
N ALA A 181 17.00 -7.95 -7.71
CA ALA A 181 16.65 -8.91 -8.74
C ALA A 181 17.25 -8.48 -10.09
N ARG A 182 18.18 -9.27 -10.63
CA ARG A 182 18.81 -9.04 -11.94
C ARG A 182 18.54 -10.22 -12.87
N ARG A 183 18.58 -9.95 -14.18
CA ARG A 183 18.62 -11.04 -15.17
C ARG A 183 19.91 -11.82 -15.00
N LYS A 184 19.82 -13.14 -15.09
CA LYS A 184 20.95 -14.06 -14.94
C LYS A 184 22.06 -13.84 -15.98
N ASP A 185 21.72 -13.17 -17.10
CA ASP A 185 22.59 -13.05 -18.27
C ASP A 185 23.08 -11.60 -18.54
N ARG A 186 22.97 -10.66 -17.57
CA ARG A 186 23.51 -9.28 -17.66
C ARG A 186 23.96 -8.69 -16.32
#